data_AF-A0A7W0VT38-F1
#
_entry.id   AF-A0A7W0VT38-F1
#
_cell.length_a   1.000
_cell.length_b   1.000
_cell.length_c   1.000
_cell.angle_alpha   90.00
_cell.angle_beta   90.00
_cell.angle_gamma   90.00
#
_symmetry.space_group_name_H-M   'P 1'
#
loop_
_entity.id
_entity.type
_entity.pdbx_description
1 polymer ?
#
loop_
_entity_poly.entity_id
_entity_poly.type
_entity_poly.pdbx_seq_one_letter_code
_entity_poly.pdbx_strand_id
1 'polypeptide(L)'
;MKRTYLAGLVLGVATLCAVCADASAQAEDGTEEGAPVEKKEEGPSTLKTLGSIGLAITGLVIVLIPAVKTFSSSLSYQAARLMLTNFLRTNPYQAEIMAKRMEGTFAEGIAAALKMGGMVGSQDLKTIQSATAPTYDGAAMGVMAKWKGDTAKAKMGIMAAVAGAAIGLSGGSYAAIPVIIAVLTIAAFLRLMLYMRDLEGNIIRARAEILPEVDATVAAGRYRVAPP
;
A
#
# COMPACT_ATOMS: atom_id res chain seq x y z
N MET A 1 17.35 3.06 0.91
CA MET A 1 15.93 2.71 1.15
C MET A 1 15.62 1.20 1.11
N LYS A 2 16.45 0.29 0.59
CA LYS A 2 16.18 -1.18 0.64
C LYS A 2 16.28 -1.83 2.03
N ARG A 3 16.99 -1.23 2.99
CA ARG A 3 17.26 -1.82 4.32
C ARG A 3 16.08 -1.78 5.29
N THR A 4 15.18 -0.79 5.19
CA THR A 4 13.97 -0.71 6.03
C THR A 4 12.91 -1.75 5.65
N TYR A 5 12.82 -2.10 4.36
CA TYR A 5 11.96 -3.20 3.90
C TYR A 5 12.45 -4.57 4.40
N LEU A 6 13.77 -4.76 4.45
CA LEU A 6 14.35 -5.98 5.00
C LEU A 6 14.10 -6.07 6.52
N ALA A 7 14.21 -4.96 7.25
CA ALA A 7 13.95 -4.93 8.69
C ALA A 7 12.49 -5.24 9.02
N GLY A 8 11.52 -4.69 8.26
CA GLY A 8 10.10 -5.00 8.46
C GLY A 8 9.73 -6.44 8.10
N LEU A 9 10.36 -7.00 7.05
CA LEU A 9 10.15 -8.39 6.64
C LEU A 9 10.83 -9.37 7.61
N VAL A 10 12.01 -9.04 8.12
CA VAL A 10 12.69 -9.81 9.17
C VAL A 10 11.95 -9.71 10.50
N LEU A 11 11.37 -8.57 10.87
CA LEU A 11 10.52 -8.46 12.05
C LEU A 11 9.24 -9.28 11.90
N GLY A 12 8.61 -9.26 10.72
CA GLY A 12 7.41 -10.05 10.43
C GLY A 12 7.66 -11.55 10.39
N VAL A 13 8.83 -11.98 9.92
CA VAL A 13 9.26 -13.39 9.96
C VAL A 13 9.70 -13.78 11.37
N ALA A 14 10.34 -12.89 12.13
CA ALA A 14 10.74 -13.14 13.52
C ALA A 14 9.53 -13.25 14.46
N THR A 15 8.48 -12.45 14.25
CA THR A 15 7.22 -12.62 14.98
C THR A 15 6.46 -13.87 14.53
N LEU A 16 6.56 -14.26 13.26
CA LEU A 16 6.07 -15.57 12.79
C LEU A 16 6.79 -16.72 13.51
N CYS A 17 8.13 -16.66 13.64
CA CYS A 17 8.92 -17.67 14.32
C CYS A 17 8.69 -17.67 15.84
N ALA A 18 8.52 -16.52 16.48
CA ALA A 18 8.24 -16.44 17.90
C ALA A 18 6.85 -16.99 18.25
N VAL A 19 5.83 -16.68 17.44
CA VAL A 19 4.47 -17.24 17.63
C VAL A 19 4.44 -18.74 17.32
N CYS A 20 5.21 -19.22 16.34
CA CYS A 20 5.37 -20.65 16.11
C CYS A 20 6.16 -21.34 17.24
N ALA A 21 7.18 -20.69 17.81
CA ALA A 21 7.99 -21.21 18.89
C ALA A 21 7.20 -21.33 20.21
N ASP A 22 6.41 -20.32 20.57
CA ASP A 22 5.51 -20.37 21.72
C ASP A 22 4.40 -21.42 21.54
N ALA A 23 3.87 -21.57 20.32
CA ALA A 23 2.89 -22.62 20.02
C ALA A 23 3.47 -24.04 20.09
N SER A 24 4.76 -24.22 19.80
CA SER A 24 5.45 -25.50 19.97
C SER A 24 5.91 -25.76 21.41
N ALA A 25 6.31 -24.73 22.16
CA ALA A 25 6.81 -24.88 23.52
C ALA A 25 5.69 -25.21 24.53
N GLN A 26 4.48 -24.69 24.31
CA GLN A 26 3.32 -25.02 25.17
C GLN A 26 2.68 -26.38 24.88
N ALA A 27 3.17 -27.11 23.86
CA ALA A 27 2.71 -28.47 23.58
C ALA A 27 3.44 -29.54 24.42
N GLU A 28 4.59 -29.22 25.02
CA GLU A 28 5.43 -30.22 25.71
C GLU A 28 5.43 -30.12 27.25
N ASP A 29 4.98 -29.01 27.84
CA ASP A 29 5.13 -28.78 29.29
C ASP A 29 3.91 -29.17 30.13
N GLY A 30 3.61 -30.47 30.11
CA GLY A 30 2.58 -31.09 30.93
C GLY A 30 3.00 -32.48 31.40
N THR A 31 4.15 -32.58 32.08
CA THR A 31 4.61 -33.82 32.72
C THR A 31 4.67 -33.63 34.24
N GLU A 32 3.57 -33.95 34.93
CA GLU A 32 3.60 -34.38 36.33
C GLU A 32 3.06 -35.82 36.41
N GLU A 33 3.61 -36.55 37.36
CA GLU A 33 3.72 -38.01 37.46
C GLU A 33 2.38 -38.78 37.59
N GLY A 34 2.31 -39.95 36.93
CA GLY A 34 1.47 -41.08 37.39
C GLY A 34 0.36 -41.61 36.47
N ALA A 35 0.70 -42.62 35.64
CA ALA A 35 -0.19 -43.64 35.02
C ALA A 35 -1.31 -43.21 34.03
N PRO A 36 -1.88 -44.18 33.29
CA PRO A 36 -1.33 -44.91 32.15
C PRO A 36 -1.44 -44.11 30.83
N VAL A 37 -0.69 -44.52 29.81
CA VAL A 37 -0.71 -43.96 28.46
C VAL A 37 -2.08 -44.16 27.80
N GLU A 38 -3.02 -43.25 28.03
CA GLU A 38 -4.13 -43.05 27.09
C GLU A 38 -3.57 -42.33 25.87
N LYS A 39 -3.63 -43.02 24.73
CA LYS A 39 -3.44 -42.41 23.41
C LYS A 39 -4.41 -41.23 23.31
N LYS A 40 -3.90 -39.99 23.42
CA LYS A 40 -4.63 -38.80 23.01
C LYS A 40 -4.97 -38.98 21.53
N GLU A 41 -6.21 -39.33 21.25
CA GLU A 41 -6.77 -39.28 19.92
C GLU A 41 -6.52 -37.86 19.39
N GLU A 42 -5.64 -37.74 18.40
CA GLU A 42 -5.35 -36.51 17.66
C GLU A 42 -6.63 -36.11 16.92
N GLY A 43 -7.52 -35.45 17.64
CA GLY A 43 -8.85 -35.14 17.17
C GLY A 43 -8.86 -34.03 16.11
N PRO A 44 -9.99 -33.90 15.39
CA PRO A 44 -10.27 -32.87 14.38
C PRO A 44 -10.16 -31.40 14.88
N SER A 45 -9.87 -31.18 16.16
CA SER A 45 -9.62 -29.87 16.79
C SER A 45 -8.27 -29.26 16.40
N THR A 46 -7.21 -30.06 16.23
CA THR A 46 -5.87 -29.55 15.87
C THR A 46 -5.82 -29.04 14.43
N LEU A 47 -6.45 -29.77 13.50
CA LEU A 47 -6.57 -29.36 12.08
C LEU A 47 -7.38 -28.07 11.91
N LYS A 48 -8.47 -27.91 12.68
CA LYS A 48 -9.26 -26.66 12.67
C LYS A 48 -8.46 -25.48 13.21
N THR A 49 -7.67 -25.70 14.26
CA THR A 49 -6.80 -24.68 14.86
C THR A 49 -5.72 -24.25 13.88
N LEU A 50 -4.99 -25.21 13.28
CA LEU A 50 -3.94 -24.94 12.29
C LEU A 50 -4.49 -24.25 11.03
N GLY A 51 -5.64 -24.70 10.53
CA GLY A 51 -6.33 -24.09 9.39
C GLY A 51 -6.80 -22.66 9.67
N SER A 52 -7.29 -22.38 10.89
CA SER A 52 -7.73 -21.04 11.29
C SER A 52 -6.56 -20.04 11.36
N ILE A 53 -5.43 -20.46 11.91
CA ILE A 53 -4.20 -19.66 12.03
C ILE A 53 -3.62 -19.40 10.64
N GLY A 54 -3.52 -20.44 9.79
CA GLY A 54 -3.03 -20.32 8.42
C GLY A 54 -3.86 -19.36 7.56
N LEU A 55 -5.19 -19.45 7.65
CA LEU A 55 -6.10 -18.54 6.94
C LEU A 55 -5.99 -17.10 7.45
N ALA A 56 -5.89 -16.90 8.77
CA ALA A 56 -5.73 -15.59 9.38
C ALA A 56 -4.41 -14.91 8.96
N ILE A 57 -3.29 -15.65 8.97
CA ILE A 57 -1.99 -15.13 8.54
C ILE A 57 -2.00 -14.77 7.05
N THR A 58 -2.58 -15.64 6.22
CA THR A 58 -2.66 -15.38 4.78
C THR A 58 -3.50 -14.12 4.50
N GLY A 59 -4.63 -13.97 5.21
CA GLY A 59 -5.44 -12.75 5.17
C GLY A 59 -4.66 -11.51 5.57
N LEU A 60 -3.89 -11.58 6.66
CA LEU A 60 -3.04 -10.48 7.12
C LEU A 60 -2.00 -10.08 6.09
N VAL A 61 -1.25 -11.04 5.52
CA VAL A 61 -0.18 -10.77 4.56
C VAL A 61 -0.71 -10.07 3.31
N ILE A 62 -1.87 -10.49 2.81
CA ILE A 62 -2.52 -9.89 1.62
C ILE A 62 -2.85 -8.41 1.86
N VAL A 63 -3.30 -8.05 3.07
CA VAL A 63 -3.67 -6.67 3.42
C VAL A 63 -2.44 -5.83 3.83
N LEU A 64 -1.44 -6.47 4.45
CA LEU A 64 -0.27 -5.78 4.97
C LEU A 64 0.60 -5.20 3.86
N ILE A 65 0.76 -5.89 2.73
CA ILE A 65 1.55 -5.41 1.59
C ILE A 65 1.07 -4.03 1.08
N PRO A 66 -0.20 -3.85 0.69
CA PRO A 66 -0.69 -2.55 0.25
C PRO A 66 -0.71 -1.53 1.40
N ALA A 67 -1.01 -1.94 2.63
CA ALA A 67 -0.99 -1.04 3.78
C ALA A 67 0.41 -0.46 4.04
N VAL A 68 1.47 -1.27 3.99
CA VAL A 68 2.86 -0.80 4.15
C VAL A 68 3.24 0.18 3.04
N LYS A 69 2.80 -0.06 1.79
CA LYS A 69 2.99 0.90 0.70
C LYS A 69 2.34 2.25 0.97
N THR A 70 1.18 2.30 1.65
CA THR A 70 0.56 3.60 1.99
C THR A 70 1.41 4.42 2.97
N PHE A 71 2.17 3.79 3.86
CA PHE A 71 3.06 4.50 4.78
C PHE A 71 4.26 5.11 4.05
N SER A 72 4.85 4.41 3.08
CA SER A 72 5.96 4.95 2.29
C SER A 72 5.53 6.03 1.29
N SER A 73 4.29 5.97 0.79
CA SER A 73 3.73 6.94 -0.15
C SER A 73 3.02 8.12 0.52
N SER A 74 2.93 8.17 1.85
CA SER A 74 2.24 9.24 2.62
C SER A 74 3.00 10.57 2.68
N LEU A 75 3.67 10.95 1.59
CA LEU A 75 4.25 12.29 1.49
C LEU A 75 3.10 13.29 1.44
N SER A 76 2.99 14.11 2.49
CA SER A 76 1.94 15.12 2.62
C SER A 76 1.84 15.94 1.34
N TYR A 77 0.62 16.05 0.79
CA TYR A 77 0.35 16.82 -0.43
C TYR A 77 0.91 18.24 -0.33
N GLN A 78 0.81 18.89 0.83
CA GLN A 78 1.35 20.24 1.01
C GLN A 78 2.87 20.30 0.85
N ALA A 79 3.59 19.34 1.43
CA ALA A 79 5.04 19.27 1.30
C ALA A 79 5.46 18.96 -0.14
N ALA A 80 4.79 17.97 -0.76
CA ALA A 80 5.03 17.59 -2.13
C ALA A 80 4.73 18.72 -3.12
N ARG A 81 3.63 19.45 -2.92
CA ARG A 81 3.25 20.62 -3.72
C ARG A 81 4.33 21.69 -3.68
N LEU A 82 4.73 22.14 -2.49
CA LEU A 82 5.75 23.19 -2.36
C LEU A 82 7.07 22.77 -3.00
N MET A 83 7.48 21.52 -2.78
CA MET A 83 8.67 20.94 -3.39
C MET A 83 8.58 20.94 -4.92
N LEU A 84 7.50 20.38 -5.49
CA LEU A 84 7.30 20.29 -6.93
C LEU A 84 7.19 21.67 -7.58
N THR A 85 6.43 22.61 -7.00
CA THR A 85 6.35 23.98 -7.52
C THR A 85 7.71 24.68 -7.52
N ASN A 86 8.51 24.51 -6.45
CA ASN A 86 9.86 25.07 -6.40
C ASN A 86 10.77 24.45 -7.46
N PHE A 87 10.70 23.13 -7.69
CA PHE A 87 11.45 22.48 -8.76
C PHE A 87 10.96 22.91 -10.14
N LEU A 88 9.66 23.03 -10.39
CA LEU A 88 9.12 23.51 -11.67
C LEU A 88 9.61 24.92 -12.00
N ARG A 89 9.82 25.76 -11.00
CA ARG A 89 10.32 27.12 -11.17
C ARG A 89 11.83 27.20 -11.37
N THR A 90 12.60 26.28 -10.78
CA THR A 90 14.07 26.30 -10.78
C THR A 90 14.70 25.31 -11.77
N ASN A 91 14.28 24.06 -11.75
CA ASN A 91 14.76 22.99 -12.62
C ASN A 91 13.65 21.95 -12.90
N PRO A 92 12.95 22.07 -14.04
CA PRO A 92 11.81 21.20 -14.35
C PRO A 92 12.20 19.74 -14.64
N TYR A 93 13.44 19.45 -15.04
CA TYR A 93 13.91 18.07 -15.19
C TYR A 93 14.02 17.34 -13.84
N GLN A 94 14.43 18.06 -12.79
CA GLN A 94 14.42 17.50 -11.44
C GLN A 94 12.98 17.30 -10.94
N ALA A 95 12.05 18.19 -11.30
CA ALA A 95 10.63 18.00 -11.00
C ALA A 95 10.11 16.70 -11.63
N GLU A 96 10.46 16.41 -12.89
CA GLU A 96 10.09 15.16 -13.56
C GLU A 96 10.66 13.92 -12.84
N ILE A 97 11.95 13.93 -12.52
CA ILE A 97 12.61 12.80 -11.85
C ILE A 97 12.00 12.55 -10.48
N MET A 98 11.73 13.62 -9.72
CA MET A 98 11.10 13.51 -8.40
C MET A 98 9.67 12.98 -8.52
N ALA A 99 8.91 13.51 -9.47
CA ALA A 99 7.53 13.08 -9.71
C ALA A 99 7.46 11.60 -10.13
N LYS A 100 8.41 11.12 -10.96
CA LYS A 100 8.55 9.69 -11.30
C LYS A 100 8.93 8.81 -10.12
N ARG A 101 9.70 9.32 -9.15
CA ARG A 101 10.06 8.55 -7.93
C ARG A 101 8.88 8.40 -6.96
N MET A 102 7.86 9.25 -7.08
CA MET A 102 6.65 9.23 -6.26
C MET A 102 5.54 8.41 -6.93
N GLU A 103 5.87 7.19 -7.37
CA GLU A 103 4.92 6.27 -8.02
C GLU A 103 3.71 5.97 -7.12
N GLY A 104 2.54 5.79 -7.75
CA GLY A 104 1.31 5.51 -7.02
C GLY A 104 0.73 6.71 -6.28
N THR A 105 1.14 7.93 -6.63
CA THR A 105 0.59 9.20 -6.10
C THR A 105 0.13 10.13 -7.23
N PHE A 106 -0.41 11.30 -6.88
CA PHE A 106 -0.78 12.35 -7.85
C PHE A 106 0.40 12.82 -8.71
N ALA A 107 1.65 12.62 -8.25
CA ALA A 107 2.85 13.05 -8.94
C ALA A 107 3.10 12.27 -10.24
N GLU A 108 2.60 11.04 -10.37
CA GLU A 108 2.68 10.25 -11.60
C GLU A 108 1.92 10.95 -12.75
N GLY A 109 0.77 11.56 -12.44
CA GLY A 109 0.03 12.40 -13.37
C GLY A 109 0.80 13.66 -13.78
N ILE A 110 1.49 14.31 -12.83
CA ILE A 110 2.32 15.49 -13.10
C ILE A 110 3.52 15.13 -13.97
N ALA A 111 4.19 14.01 -13.72
CA ALA A 111 5.30 13.55 -14.55
C ALA A 111 4.85 13.26 -15.99
N ALA A 112 3.69 12.61 -16.15
CA ALA A 112 3.11 12.33 -17.46
C ALA A 112 2.73 13.61 -18.21
N ALA A 113 2.06 14.54 -17.53
CA ALA A 113 1.70 15.85 -18.08
C ALA A 113 2.94 16.66 -18.50
N LEU A 114 3.95 16.72 -17.65
CA LEU A 114 5.20 17.42 -17.93
C LEU A 114 5.89 16.83 -19.16
N LYS A 115 6.03 15.50 -19.22
CA LYS A 115 6.58 14.80 -20.39
C LYS A 115 5.81 15.10 -21.67
N MET A 116 4.47 15.04 -21.63
CA MET A 116 3.64 15.34 -22.80
C MET A 116 3.75 16.80 -23.23
N GLY A 117 3.73 17.74 -22.29
CA GLY A 117 3.95 19.16 -22.61
C GLY A 117 5.30 19.39 -23.30
N GLY A 118 6.36 18.73 -22.80
CA GLY A 118 7.68 18.79 -23.44
C GLY A 118 7.74 18.14 -24.82
N MET A 119 6.91 17.12 -25.10
CA MET A 119 6.81 16.46 -26.41
C MET A 119 5.99 17.27 -27.44
N VAL A 120 4.99 18.04 -26.98
CA VAL A 120 4.17 18.90 -27.85
C VAL A 120 5.04 19.92 -28.59
N GLY A 121 6.14 20.37 -27.99
CA GLY A 121 7.11 21.26 -28.64
C GLY A 121 6.59 22.67 -28.97
N SER A 122 5.33 22.96 -28.65
CA SER A 122 4.70 24.28 -28.77
C SER A 122 4.94 25.10 -27.52
N GLN A 123 4.99 26.43 -27.67
CA GLN A 123 4.99 27.40 -26.56
C GLN A 123 3.60 28.02 -26.32
N ASP A 124 2.62 27.70 -27.16
CA ASP A 124 1.25 28.14 -26.96
C ASP A 124 0.61 27.38 -25.78
N LEU A 125 0.24 28.14 -24.75
CA LEU A 125 -0.35 27.60 -23.52
C LEU A 125 -1.62 26.80 -23.78
N LYS A 126 -2.46 27.24 -24.75
CA LYS A 126 -3.71 26.52 -25.07
C LYS A 126 -3.43 25.15 -25.67
N THR A 127 -2.48 25.10 -26.60
CA THR A 127 -2.04 23.84 -27.21
C THR A 127 -1.45 22.89 -26.17
N ILE A 128 -0.60 23.40 -25.26
CA ILE A 128 -0.04 22.61 -24.16
C ILE A 128 -1.16 22.07 -23.25
N GLN A 129 -2.04 22.94 -22.76
CA GLN A 129 -3.15 22.56 -21.88
C GLN A 129 -4.07 21.50 -22.50
N SER A 130 -4.33 21.60 -23.80
CA SER A 130 -5.16 20.62 -24.51
C SER A 130 -4.55 19.20 -24.52
N ALA A 131 -3.23 19.08 -24.36
CA ALA A 131 -2.51 17.82 -24.31
C ALA A 131 -2.18 17.36 -22.88
N THR A 132 -1.78 18.28 -22.00
CA THR A 132 -1.33 17.97 -20.64
C THR A 132 -2.48 17.60 -19.71
N ALA A 133 -3.63 18.28 -19.80
CA ALA A 133 -4.80 17.99 -18.98
C ALA A 133 -5.36 16.57 -19.16
N PRO A 134 -5.67 16.09 -20.38
CA PRO A 134 -6.15 14.71 -20.56
C PRO A 134 -5.07 13.66 -20.21
N THR A 135 -3.79 13.98 -20.41
CA THR A 135 -2.69 13.10 -20.00
C THR A 135 -2.61 12.96 -18.49
N TYR A 136 -2.71 14.08 -17.77
CA TYR A 136 -2.78 14.10 -16.31
C TYR A 136 -3.95 13.24 -15.82
N ASP A 137 -5.15 13.51 -16.34
CA ASP A 137 -6.37 12.83 -15.93
C ASP A 137 -6.28 11.32 -16.22
N GLY A 138 -5.76 10.91 -17.38
CA GLY A 138 -5.55 9.51 -17.73
C GLY A 138 -4.55 8.79 -16.82
N ALA A 139 -3.40 9.41 -16.53
CA ALA A 139 -2.40 8.85 -15.63
C ALA A 139 -2.92 8.76 -14.18
N ALA A 140 -3.60 9.81 -13.70
CA ALA A 140 -4.21 9.83 -12.38
C ALA A 140 -5.31 8.77 -12.24
N MET A 141 -6.15 8.57 -13.26
CA MET A 141 -7.11 7.47 -13.30
C MET A 141 -6.43 6.10 -13.26
N GLY A 142 -5.30 5.93 -13.95
CA GLY A 142 -4.50 4.71 -13.89
C GLY A 142 -3.97 4.40 -12.49
N VAL A 143 -3.48 5.42 -11.78
CA VAL A 143 -3.06 5.29 -10.36
C VAL A 143 -4.24 4.90 -9.49
N MET A 144 -5.38 5.56 -9.65
CA MET A 144 -6.59 5.25 -8.90
C MET A 144 -7.08 3.82 -9.18
N ALA A 145 -7.02 3.36 -10.43
CA ALA A 145 -7.40 2.00 -10.80
C ALA A 145 -6.49 0.95 -10.14
N LYS A 146 -5.16 1.19 -10.09
CA LYS A 146 -4.21 0.33 -9.38
C LYS A 146 -4.59 0.20 -7.89
N TRP A 147 -4.84 1.33 -7.22
CA TRP A 147 -5.25 1.33 -5.81
C TRP A 147 -6.63 0.71 -5.55
N LYS A 148 -7.59 0.89 -6.48
CA LYS A 148 -8.89 0.19 -6.41
C LYS A 148 -8.72 -1.32 -6.52
N GLY A 149 -7.84 -1.79 -7.42
CA GLY A 149 -7.48 -3.20 -7.55
C GLY A 149 -6.83 -3.77 -6.28
N ASP A 150 -5.89 -3.03 -5.69
CA ASP A 150 -5.24 -3.43 -4.45
C ASP A 150 -6.22 -3.43 -3.26
N THR A 151 -7.18 -2.50 -3.23
CA THR A 151 -8.24 -2.48 -2.23
C THR A 151 -9.20 -3.65 -2.38
N ALA A 152 -9.52 -4.06 -3.62
CA ALA A 152 -10.33 -5.27 -3.86
C ALA A 152 -9.63 -6.53 -3.33
N LYS A 153 -8.31 -6.66 -3.53
CA LYS A 153 -7.51 -7.74 -2.94
C LYS A 153 -7.48 -7.66 -1.41
N ALA A 154 -7.33 -6.46 -0.86
CA ALA A 154 -7.33 -6.25 0.58
C ALA A 154 -8.69 -6.64 1.21
N LYS A 155 -9.82 -6.38 0.54
CA LYS A 155 -11.14 -6.88 0.98
C LYS A 155 -11.18 -8.40 1.07
N MET A 156 -10.63 -9.12 0.08
CA MET A 156 -10.53 -10.58 0.15
C MET A 156 -9.66 -11.03 1.33
N GLY A 157 -8.56 -10.32 1.61
CA GLY A 157 -7.70 -10.59 2.77
C GLY A 157 -8.41 -10.40 4.11
N ILE A 158 -9.25 -9.37 4.26
CA ILE A 158 -10.10 -9.20 5.46
C ILE A 158 -11.10 -10.33 5.58
N MET A 159 -11.79 -10.70 4.49
CA MET A 159 -12.77 -11.79 4.54
C MET A 159 -12.10 -13.10 4.97
N ALA A 160 -10.88 -13.38 4.49
CA ALA A 160 -10.09 -14.52 4.93
C ALA A 160 -9.69 -14.42 6.41
N ALA A 161 -9.24 -13.25 6.87
CA ALA A 161 -8.85 -13.04 8.26
C ALA A 161 -10.04 -13.17 9.24
N VAL A 162 -11.19 -12.61 8.88
CA VAL A 162 -12.43 -12.69 9.67
C VAL A 162 -12.98 -14.12 9.68
N ALA A 163 -12.97 -14.82 8.54
CA ALA A 163 -13.33 -16.23 8.49
C ALA A 163 -12.41 -17.10 9.35
N GLY A 164 -11.10 -16.82 9.34
CA GLY A 164 -10.11 -17.48 10.19
C GLY A 164 -10.40 -17.27 11.68
N ALA A 165 -10.72 -16.04 12.07
CA ALA A 165 -11.12 -15.72 13.45
C ALA A 165 -12.42 -16.42 13.86
N ALA A 166 -13.42 -16.48 12.99
CA ALA A 166 -14.68 -17.17 13.28
C ALA A 166 -14.48 -18.69 13.49
N ILE A 167 -13.63 -19.32 12.68
CA ILE A 167 -13.27 -20.74 12.85
C ILE A 167 -12.48 -20.94 14.15
N GLY A 168 -11.54 -20.06 14.46
CA GLY A 168 -10.75 -20.12 15.70
C GLY A 168 -11.60 -19.98 16.96
N LEU A 169 -12.62 -19.12 16.96
CA LEU A 169 -13.58 -18.97 18.05
C LEU A 169 -14.42 -20.24 18.30
N SER A 170 -14.72 -21.00 17.25
CA SER A 170 -15.45 -22.27 17.37
C SER A 170 -14.61 -23.45 17.88
N GLY A 171 -13.27 -23.29 17.93
CA GLY A 171 -12.31 -24.36 18.27
C GLY A 171 -11.83 -24.41 19.73
N GLY A 172 -12.25 -23.47 20.58
CA GLY A 172 -12.12 -23.56 22.05
C GLY A 172 -10.78 -23.17 22.67
N SER A 173 -9.62 -23.58 22.13
CA SER A 173 -8.35 -23.44 22.89
C SER A 173 -7.46 -22.23 22.57
N TYR A 174 -7.59 -21.58 21.40
CA TYR A 174 -6.68 -20.46 21.02
C TYR A 174 -7.38 -19.37 20.21
N ALA A 175 -8.60 -18.99 20.61
CA ALA A 175 -9.39 -17.99 19.88
C ALA A 175 -8.78 -16.57 19.91
N ALA A 176 -7.93 -16.25 20.90
CA ALA A 176 -7.36 -14.92 21.06
C ALA A 176 -6.45 -14.50 19.88
N ILE A 177 -5.55 -15.39 19.43
CA ILE A 177 -4.57 -15.10 18.37
C ILE A 177 -5.24 -14.72 17.04
N PRO A 178 -6.15 -15.52 16.45
CA PRO A 178 -6.77 -15.18 15.17
C PRO A 178 -7.70 -13.96 15.29
N VAL A 179 -8.27 -13.68 16.46
CA VAL A 179 -9.03 -12.44 16.72
C VAL A 179 -8.11 -11.21 16.68
N ILE A 180 -6.96 -11.25 17.35
CA ILE A 180 -5.97 -10.16 17.30
C ILE A 180 -5.53 -9.91 15.86
N ILE A 181 -5.23 -10.97 15.11
CA ILE A 181 -4.84 -10.87 13.69
C ILE A 181 -5.97 -10.22 12.88
N ALA A 182 -7.22 -10.64 13.05
CA ALA A 182 -8.36 -10.03 12.35
C ALA A 182 -8.50 -8.54 12.66
N VAL A 183 -8.36 -8.11 13.91
CA VAL A 183 -8.41 -6.70 14.30
C VAL A 183 -7.29 -5.89 13.64
N LEU A 184 -6.05 -6.39 13.64
CA LEU A 184 -4.93 -5.74 12.95
C LEU A 184 -5.16 -5.64 11.44
N THR A 185 -5.75 -6.67 10.84
CA THR A 185 -6.08 -6.71 9.41
C THR A 185 -7.12 -5.64 9.06
N ILE A 186 -8.16 -5.47 9.91
CA ILE A 186 -9.18 -4.43 9.76
C ILE A 186 -8.56 -3.04 9.91
N ALA A 187 -7.70 -2.81 10.90
CA ALA A 187 -7.02 -1.53 11.10
C ALA A 187 -6.14 -1.14 9.90
N ALA A 188 -5.38 -2.11 9.35
CA ALA A 188 -4.57 -1.92 8.15
C ALA A 188 -5.44 -1.57 6.93
N PHE A 189 -6.60 -2.21 6.78
CA PHE A 189 -7.54 -1.89 5.70
C PHE A 189 -8.17 -0.51 5.85
N LEU A 190 -8.56 -0.11 7.07
CA LEU A 190 -9.07 1.23 7.33
C LEU A 190 -8.05 2.30 6.93
N ARG A 191 -6.77 2.07 7.21
CA ARG A 191 -5.68 2.96 6.76
C ARG A 191 -5.61 3.06 5.24
N LEU A 192 -5.74 1.94 4.53
CA LEU A 192 -5.75 1.90 3.06
C LEU A 192 -6.93 2.70 2.49
N MET A 193 -8.12 2.56 3.08
CA MET A 193 -9.32 3.32 2.68
C MET A 193 -9.17 4.82 2.91
N LEU A 194 -8.60 5.24 4.05
CA LEU A 194 -8.31 6.65 4.32
C LEU A 194 -7.30 7.21 3.32
N TYR A 195 -6.23 6.46 3.04
CA TYR A 195 -5.23 6.86 2.05
C TYR A 195 -5.83 7.03 0.64
N MET A 196 -6.73 6.14 0.22
CA MET A 196 -7.43 6.27 -1.06
C MET A 196 -8.25 7.56 -1.13
N ARG A 197 -8.99 7.89 -0.07
CA ARG A 197 -9.77 9.13 0.01
C ARG A 197 -8.87 10.36 -0.05
N ASP A 198 -7.75 10.34 0.66
CA ASP A 198 -6.77 11.43 0.62
C ASP A 198 -6.17 11.57 -0.78
N LEU A 199 -5.85 10.45 -1.44
CA LEU A 199 -5.28 10.42 -2.78
C LEU A 199 -6.23 11.04 -3.82
N GLU A 200 -7.52 10.72 -3.79
CA GLU A 200 -8.53 11.35 -4.67
C GLU A 200 -8.57 12.86 -4.48
N GLY A 201 -8.60 13.33 -3.22
CA GLY A 201 -8.56 14.75 -2.92
C GLY A 201 -7.27 15.42 -3.41
N ASN A 202 -6.13 14.74 -3.28
CA ASN A 202 -4.83 15.23 -3.71
C ASN A 202 -4.70 15.30 -5.24
N ILE A 203 -5.30 14.36 -5.98
CA ILE A 203 -5.34 14.40 -7.46
C ILE A 203 -6.12 15.63 -7.93
N ILE A 204 -7.31 15.87 -7.36
CA ILE A 204 -8.14 17.02 -7.73
C ILE A 204 -7.40 18.33 -7.42
N ARG A 205 -6.77 18.43 -6.26
CA ARG A 205 -5.98 19.62 -5.87
C ARG A 205 -4.75 19.81 -6.75
N ALA A 206 -4.01 18.73 -7.06
CA ALA A 206 -2.84 18.79 -7.94
C ALA A 206 -3.20 19.29 -9.34
N ARG A 207 -4.33 18.84 -9.87
CA ARG A 207 -4.87 19.31 -11.16
C ARG A 207 -5.16 20.81 -11.15
N ALA A 208 -5.68 21.34 -10.05
CA ALA A 208 -6.02 22.75 -9.94
C ALA A 208 -4.79 23.65 -9.64
N GLU A 209 -3.82 23.15 -8.88
CA GLU A 209 -2.74 23.98 -8.32
C GLU A 209 -1.37 23.77 -8.98
N ILE A 210 -1.04 22.54 -9.38
CA ILE A 210 0.30 22.19 -9.90
C ILE A 210 0.29 22.11 -11.42
N LEU A 211 -0.77 21.59 -12.03
CA LEU A 211 -0.86 21.46 -13.49
C LEU A 211 -0.71 22.81 -14.23
N PRO A 212 -1.32 23.93 -13.77
CA PRO A 212 -1.09 25.22 -14.44
C PRO A 212 0.37 25.69 -14.37
N GLU A 213 1.10 25.36 -13.29
CA GLU A 213 2.53 25.68 -13.17
C GLU A 213 3.37 24.80 -14.11
N VAL A 214 2.99 23.54 -14.31
CA VAL A 214 3.60 22.66 -15.33
C VAL A 214 3.44 23.29 -16.72
N ASP A 215 2.20 23.66 -17.08
CA ASP A 215 1.91 24.24 -18.39
C ASP A 215 2.66 25.56 -18.60
N ALA A 216 2.71 26.42 -17.57
CA ALA A 216 3.47 27.67 -17.62
C ALA A 216 4.98 27.43 -17.79
N THR A 217 5.53 26.39 -17.16
CA THR A 217 6.95 26.04 -17.29
C THR A 217 7.28 25.49 -18.68
N VAL A 218 6.40 24.68 -19.27
CA VAL A 218 6.54 24.20 -20.65
C VAL A 218 6.40 25.33 -21.65
N ALA A 219 5.37 26.19 -21.49
CA ALA A 219 5.13 27.35 -22.36
C ALA A 219 6.31 28.33 -22.34
N ALA A 220 6.92 28.53 -21.17
CA ALA A 220 8.14 29.33 -21.01
C ALA A 220 9.38 28.72 -21.70
N GLY A 221 9.28 27.52 -22.30
CA GLY A 221 10.38 26.82 -22.96
C GLY A 221 11.46 26.30 -22.01
N ARG A 222 11.21 26.34 -20.69
CA ARG A 222 12.17 25.88 -19.66
C ARG A 222 12.27 24.37 -19.58
N TYR A 223 11.30 23.66 -20.16
CA TYR A 223 11.28 22.21 -20.23
C TYR A 223 10.98 21.77 -21.66
N ARG A 224 11.87 20.96 -22.23
CA ARG A 224 11.69 20.29 -23.52
C ARG A 224 12.15 18.84 -23.41
N VAL A 225 11.30 17.91 -23.83
CA VAL A 225 11.73 16.52 -23.99
C VAL A 225 12.32 16.42 -25.39
N ALA A 226 13.57 15.99 -25.51
CA ALA A 226 14.14 15.67 -26.81
C ALA A 226 13.27 14.59 -27.46
N PRO A 227 12.88 14.73 -28.74
CA PRO A 227 12.16 13.67 -29.42
C PRO A 227 12.99 12.37 -29.38
N PRO A 228 12.34 11.20 -29.19
CA PRO A 228 13.02 9.92 -29.17
C PRO A 228 13.75 9.61 -30.48
#